data_AF-A0A133YIN6-F1
#
_entry.id   AF-A0A133YIN6-F1
#
_cell.length_a   1.000
_cell.length_b   1.000
_cell.length_c   1.000
_cell.angle_alpha   90.00
_cell.angle_beta   90.00
_cell.angle_gamma   90.00
#
_symmetry.space_group_name_H-M   'P 1'
#
loop_
_entity.id
_entity.type
_entity.pdbx_description
1 polymer ?
#
loop_
_entity_poly.entity_id
_entity_poly.type
_entity_poly.pdbx_seq_one_letter_code
_entity_poly.pdbx_strand_id
1 'polypeptide(L)' 'MLTVPDNTGSASFTTDVTTLTNGIYTLDGMYLGTNVESLPQGVYTVDGKKVIKN' A
#
# COMPACT_ATOMS: atom_id res chain seq x y z
N MET A 1 7.74 24.80 -36.53
CA MET A 1 7.99 23.51 -35.87
C MET A 1 7.22 23.51 -34.56
N LEU A 2 6.16 22.71 -34.45
CA LEU A 2 5.34 22.62 -33.25
C LEU A 2 5.91 21.46 -32.41
N THR A 3 6.65 21.78 -31.36
CA THR A 3 7.14 20.76 -30.43
C THR A 3 5.95 20.30 -29.60
N VAL A 4 5.41 19.11 -29.90
CA VAL A 4 4.56 18.38 -28.97
C VAL A 4 5.46 17.89 -27.84
N PRO A 5 5.28 18.36 -26.61
CA PRO A 5 6.05 17.82 -25.51
C PRO A 5 5.46 16.44 -25.20
N ASP A 6 6.14 15.39 -25.65
CA ASP A 6 5.91 14.01 -25.25
C ASP A 6 6.36 13.86 -23.78
N ASN A 7 5.57 14.41 -22.87
CA ASN A 7 5.68 14.06 -21.45
C ASN A 7 4.89 12.78 -21.26
N THR A 8 5.38 11.69 -21.86
CA THR A 8 5.07 10.34 -21.38
C THR A 8 5.29 10.38 -19.88
N GLY A 9 4.19 10.34 -19.14
CA GLY A 9 4.17 10.47 -17.70
C GLY A 9 5.08 9.41 -17.11
N SER A 10 6.28 9.83 -16.73
CA SER A 10 6.97 9.16 -15.65
C SER A 10 6.12 9.47 -14.42
N ALA A 11 5.06 8.68 -14.25
CA ALA A 11 4.52 8.42 -12.94
C ALA A 11 5.69 7.78 -12.21
N SER A 12 6.56 8.65 -11.69
CA SER A 12 7.27 8.33 -10.48
C SER A 12 6.13 8.01 -9.53
N PHE A 13 5.82 6.73 -9.42
CA PHE A 13 5.37 6.20 -8.16
C PHE A 13 6.58 6.42 -7.25
N THR A 14 6.81 7.68 -6.86
CA THR A 14 7.05 7.96 -5.47
C THR A 14 5.84 7.36 -4.78
N THR A 15 5.89 6.05 -4.55
CA THR A 15 5.56 5.54 -3.24
C THR A 15 6.54 6.26 -2.32
N ASP A 16 6.28 7.55 -2.11
CA ASP A 16 6.62 8.20 -0.89
C ASP A 16 5.90 7.28 0.09
N VAL A 17 6.67 6.35 0.66
CA VAL A 17 6.26 5.58 1.83
C VAL A 17 6.26 6.58 3.01
N THR A 18 5.73 7.77 2.78
CA THR A 18 5.18 8.66 3.78
C THR A 18 3.96 7.95 4.28
N THR A 19 4.24 7.12 5.28
CA THR A 19 3.28 6.64 6.24
C THR A 19 2.15 5.87 5.57
N LEU A 20 2.38 4.57 5.29
CA LEU A 20 1.25 3.68 5.52
C LEU A 20 0.91 3.89 7.00
N THR A 21 -0.11 4.68 7.25
CA THR A 21 -0.72 4.88 8.56
C THR A 21 -0.83 3.51 9.20
N ASN A 22 -0.02 3.23 10.24
CA ASN A 22 0.20 1.93 10.92
C ASN A 22 -1.05 1.04 10.94
N GLY A 23 -1.32 0.41 9.80
CA GLY A 23 -2.67 0.09 9.42
C GLY A 23 -2.61 -1.20 8.66
N ILE A 24 -3.61 -2.01 8.94
CA ILE A 24 -3.66 -3.38 8.53
C ILE A 24 -4.74 -3.45 7.48
N TYR A 25 -4.37 -4.05 6.37
CA TYR A 25 -5.24 -4.19 5.22
C TYR A 25 -5.32 -5.68 4.88
N THR A 26 -6.41 -6.10 4.27
CA THR A 26 -6.46 -7.41 3.61
C THR A 26 -5.60 -7.41 2.35
N LEU A 27 -5.40 -8.59 1.76
CA LEU A 27 -4.80 -8.71 0.43
C LEU A 27 -5.60 -7.99 -0.67
N ASP A 28 -6.90 -7.77 -0.43
CA ASP A 28 -7.80 -7.03 -1.30
C ASP A 28 -7.69 -5.50 -1.13
N GLY A 29 -6.93 -5.05 -0.12
CA GLY A 29 -6.77 -3.63 0.20
C GLY A 29 -7.82 -3.06 1.16
N MET A 30 -8.76 -3.88 1.66
CA MET A 30 -9.72 -3.45 2.68
C MET A 30 -9.02 -3.18 4.02
N TYR A 31 -9.23 -2.00 4.59
CA TYR A 31 -8.71 -1.61 5.91
C TYR A 31 -9.39 -2.38 7.05
N LEU A 32 -8.57 -2.93 7.95
CA LEU A 32 -8.98 -3.74 9.09
C LEU A 32 -8.73 -3.07 10.44
N GLY A 33 -8.02 -1.93 10.46
CA GLY A 33 -7.63 -1.25 11.70
C GLY A 33 -6.13 -1.21 11.89
N THR A 34 -5.70 -1.11 13.15
CA THR A 34 -4.27 -0.99 13.53
C THR A 34 -3.80 -2.12 14.45
N ASN A 35 -4.71 -2.99 14.92
CA ASN A 35 -4.39 -4.07 15.86
C ASN A 35 -4.38 -5.44 15.15
N VAL A 36 -3.19 -5.94 14.84
CA VAL A 36 -3.01 -7.23 14.12
C VAL A 36 -3.25 -8.41 15.04
N GLU A 37 -3.10 -8.23 16.34
CA GLU A 37 -3.33 -9.24 17.38
C GLU A 37 -4.81 -9.61 17.54
N SER A 38 -5.72 -8.69 17.21
CA SER A 38 -7.16 -8.92 17.21
C SER A 38 -7.68 -9.60 15.94
N LEU A 39 -6.86 -9.69 14.89
CA LEU A 39 -7.27 -10.32 13.63
C LEU A 39 -7.20 -11.86 13.72
N PRO A 40 -8.09 -12.58 13.02
CA PRO A 40 -7.98 -14.03 12.91
C PRO A 40 -6.69 -14.45 12.18
N GLN A 41 -6.44 -15.76 12.11
CA GLN A 41 -5.36 -16.29 11.29
C GLN A 41 -5.63 -15.98 9.82
N GLY A 42 -4.61 -15.53 9.08
CA GLY A 42 -4.78 -15.03 7.72
C GLY A 42 -3.58 -14.25 7.22
N VAL A 43 -3.70 -13.70 6.01
CA VAL A 43 -2.65 -12.89 5.37
C VAL A 43 -3.11 -11.45 5.29
N TYR A 44 -2.26 -10.55 5.77
CA TYR A 44 -2.55 -9.13 5.89
C TYR A 44 -1.41 -8.29 5.32
N THR A 45 -1.70 -7.05 4.97
CA THR A 45 -0.72 -6.03 4.63
C THR A 45 -0.66 -5.06 5.80
N VAL A 46 0.45 -5.04 6.54
CA VAL A 46 0.70 -4.14 7.66
C VAL A 46 1.85 -3.23 7.26
N ASP A 47 1.62 -1.92 7.26
CA ASP A 47 2.67 -0.94 6.92
C ASP A 47 3.33 -1.20 5.54
N GLY A 48 2.54 -1.68 4.58
CA GLY A 48 3.02 -2.03 3.23
C GLY A 48 3.76 -3.36 3.14
N LYS A 49 3.88 -4.09 4.26
CA LYS A 49 4.51 -5.41 4.33
C LYS A 49 3.46 -6.50 4.50
N LYS A 50 3.62 -7.60 3.75
CA LYS A 50 2.74 -8.77 3.92
C LYS A 50 3.13 -9.51 5.20
N VAL A 51 2.15 -9.74 6.07
CA VAL A 51 2.29 -10.45 7.34
C VAL A 51 1.32 -11.63 7.32
N ILE A 52 1.82 -12.80 7.72
CA ILE A 52 1.01 -14.02 7.87
C ILE A 52 0.77 -14.19 9.37
N LYS A 53 -0.49 -14.31 9.75
CA LYS A 53 -0.90 -14.64 11.11
C LYS A 53 -1.31 -16.10 11.17
N ASN A 54 -0.64 -16.83 12.06
CA ASN A 54 -0.85 -18.24 12.37
C ASN A 54 -1.43 -18.40 13.77
#